data_AF-A0A6N9ZIF7-F1
#
_entry.id   AF-A0A6N9ZIF7-F1
#
_cell.length_a   1.000
_cell.length_b   1.000
_cell.length_c   1.000
_cell.angle_alpha   90.00
_cell.angle_beta   90.00
_cell.angle_gamma   90.00
#
_symmetry.space_group_name_H-M   'P 1'
#
loop_
_entity.id
_entity.type
_entity.pdbx_description
1 polymer ?
#
loop_
_entity_poly.entity_id
_entity_poly.type
_entity_poly.pdbx_seq_one_letter_code
_entity_poly.pdbx_strand_id
1 'polypeptide(L)' 'KARTIRAAIRKAGARLFFLPQYSPDLNPIEKLFAKIKHELRKAQARTRQAIDEALAATLQTVSPKECQNYFKEAGYERT' A
#
# COMPACT_ATOMS: atom_id res chain seq x y z
N LYS A 1 1.07 -15.90 19.22
CA LYS A 1 1.06 -14.56 18.58
C LYS A 1 -0.15 -14.34 17.65
N ALA A 2 -0.45 -15.26 16.71
CA ALA A 2 -1.58 -15.11 15.77
C ALA A 2 -2.98 -14.95 16.41
N ARG A 3 -3.27 -15.64 17.53
CA ARG A 3 -4.58 -15.54 18.22
C ARG A 3 -4.87 -14.13 18.75
N THR A 4 -3.86 -13.49 19.35
CA THR A 4 -3.97 -12.11 19.89
C THR A 4 -4.21 -11.10 18.77
N ILE A 5 -3.53 -11.24 17.63
CA ILE A 5 -3.71 -10.37 16.45
C ILE A 5 -5.14 -10.51 15.91
N ARG A 6 -5.64 -11.74 15.72
CA ARG A 6 -7.02 -11.97 15.25
C ARG A 6 -8.07 -11.40 16.21
N ALA A 7 -7.84 -11.50 17.51
CA ALA A 7 -8.73 -10.92 18.51
C ALA A 7 -8.76 -9.38 18.43
N ALA A 8 -7.60 -8.73 18.26
CA ALA A 8 -7.50 -7.29 18.09
C ALA A 8 -8.20 -6.80 16.82
N ILE A 9 -8.00 -7.48 15.68
CA ILE A 9 -8.66 -7.16 14.41
C ILE A 9 -10.19 -7.22 14.56
N ARG A 10 -10.71 -8.30 15.16
CA ARG A 10 -12.17 -8.44 15.38
C ARG A 10 -12.72 -7.41 16.34
N LYS A 11 -11.99 -7.09 17.43
CA LYS A 11 -12.39 -6.05 18.39
C LYS A 11 -12.51 -4.67 17.72
N ALA A 12 -11.70 -4.38 16.71
CA ALA A 12 -11.77 -3.16 15.93
C ALA A 12 -12.89 -3.15 14.86
N GLY A 13 -13.67 -4.24 14.72
CA GLY A 13 -14.69 -4.36 13.67
C GLY A 13 -14.13 -4.58 12.25
N ALA A 14 -12.82 -4.83 12.13
CA ALA A 14 -12.16 -5.05 10.85
C ALA A 14 -12.33 -6.49 10.36
N ARG A 15 -12.35 -6.66 9.04
CA ARG A 15 -12.40 -7.97 8.37
C ARG A 15 -11.03 -8.30 7.80
N LEU A 16 -10.63 -9.56 7.94
CA LEU A 16 -9.39 -10.05 7.36
C LEU A 16 -9.69 -10.63 5.97
N PHE A 17 -9.04 -10.06 4.95
CA PHE A 17 -9.04 -10.58 3.59
C PHE A 17 -7.76 -11.38 3.38
N PHE A 18 -7.91 -12.66 3.03
CA PHE A 18 -6.77 -13.53 2.74
C PHE A 18 -6.48 -13.49 1.23
N LEU A 19 -5.22 -13.30 0.89
CA LEU A 19 -4.75 -13.41 -0.49
C LEU A 19 -4.17 -14.81 -0.72
N PRO A 20 -4.33 -15.39 -1.92
CA PRO A 20 -3.60 -16.59 -2.31
C PRO A 20 -2.08 -16.34 -2.26
N GLN A 21 -1.32 -17.42 -2.05
CA GLN A 21 0.13 -17.34 -1.98
C GLN A 21 0.71 -16.92 -3.34
N TYR A 22 1.75 -16.07 -3.33
CA TYR A 22 2.41 -15.55 -4.54
C TYR A 22 1.47 -14.81 -5.50
N SER A 23 0.42 -14.16 -4.99
CA SER A 23 -0.50 -13.34 -5.80
C SER A 23 -0.32 -11.84 -5.53
N PRO A 24 0.85 -11.24 -5.84
CA PRO A 24 1.05 -9.81 -5.67
C PRO A 24 0.09 -8.99 -6.55
N ASP A 25 -0.35 -9.53 -7.68
CA ASP A 25 -1.29 -8.87 -8.59
C ASP A 25 -2.67 -8.64 -7.95
N LEU A 26 -3.03 -9.44 -6.93
CA LEU A 26 -4.25 -9.29 -6.15
C LEU A 26 -4.06 -8.34 -4.96
N ASN A 27 -2.89 -7.71 -4.80
CA ASN A 27 -2.62 -6.80 -3.69
C ASN A 27 -2.54 -5.35 -4.20
N PRO A 28 -3.56 -4.51 -3.97
CA PRO A 28 -3.63 -3.16 -4.57
C PRO A 28 -2.51 -2.22 -4.11
N ILE A 29 -1.82 -2.51 -2.99
CA ILE A 29 -0.71 -1.68 -2.51
C ILE A 29 0.55 -1.81 -3.36
N GLU A 30 0.71 -2.88 -4.14
CA GLU A 30 1.94 -3.15 -4.89
C GLU A 30 2.24 -2.05 -5.92
N LYS A 31 1.20 -1.51 -6.58
CA LYS A 31 1.33 -0.41 -7.56
C LYS A 31 1.76 0.89 -6.89
N LEU A 32 1.18 1.21 -5.73
CA LEU A 32 1.60 2.36 -4.93
C LEU A 32 3.08 2.22 -4.51
N PHE A 33 3.49 1.02 -4.08
CA PHE A 33 4.87 0.75 -3.71
C PHE A 33 5.83 0.81 -4.90
N ALA A 34 5.40 0.43 -6.11
CA ALA A 34 6.19 0.60 -7.32
C ALA A 34 6.45 2.10 -7.60
N LYS A 35 5.41 2.95 -7.50
CA LYS A 35 5.54 4.42 -7.64
C LYS A 35 6.44 5.02 -6.57
N ILE A 36 6.23 4.69 -5.30
CA ILE A 36 7.08 5.17 -4.20
C ILE A 36 8.56 4.79 -4.43
N LYS A 37 8.82 3.53 -4.78
CA LYS A 37 10.20 3.08 -5.08
C LYS A 37 10.78 3.82 -6.29
N HIS A 38 9.98 4.14 -7.30
CA HIS A 38 10.44 4.91 -8.46
C HIS A 38 10.89 6.32 -8.05
N GLU A 39 10.04 7.06 -7.32
CA GLU A 39 10.36 8.42 -6.88
C GLU A 39 11.54 8.45 -5.89
N LEU A 40 11.62 7.51 -4.96
CA LEU A 40 12.75 7.42 -4.03
C LEU A 40 14.08 7.12 -4.75
N ARG A 41 14.06 6.26 -5.78
CA ARG A 41 15.25 6.01 -6.63
C ARG A 41 15.67 7.25 -7.39
N LYS A 42 14.70 8.04 -7.87
CA LYS A 42 14.95 9.32 -8.55
C LYS A 42 15.53 10.37 -7.61
N ALA A 43 15.08 10.43 -6.36
CA ALA A 43 15.56 11.37 -5.35
C ALA A 43 17.01 11.09 -4.89
N GLN A 44 17.47 9.84 -4.96
CA GLN A 44 18.82 9.41 -4.54
C GLN A 44 19.24 9.85 -3.12
N ALA A 45 18.27 10.07 -2.22
CA ALA A 45 18.49 10.50 -0.85
C ALA A 45 19.37 9.50 -0.08
N ARG A 46 20.33 10.02 0.70
CA ARG A 46 21.30 9.21 1.49
C ARG A 46 21.17 9.36 3.00
N THR A 47 20.20 10.15 3.46
CA THR A 47 19.90 10.32 4.88
C THR A 47 18.47 9.89 5.17
N ARG A 48 18.22 9.43 6.40
CA ARG A 48 16.88 9.08 6.88
C ARG A 48 15.89 10.22 6.66
N GLN A 49 16.26 11.43 7.08
CA GLN A 49 15.43 12.62 6.96
C GLN A 49 15.06 12.91 5.49
N ALA A 50 16.04 12.90 4.59
CA ALA A 50 15.76 13.17 3.18
C ALA A 50 14.89 12.08 2.53
N ILE A 51 15.02 10.82 2.96
CA ILE A 51 14.12 9.74 2.53
C ILE A 51 12.69 9.98 3.02
N ASP A 52 12.53 10.36 4.30
CA ASP A 52 11.22 10.63 4.90
C ASP A 52 10.54 11.83 4.21
N GLU A 53 11.29 12.89 3.90
CA GLU A 53 10.81 14.06 3.14
C GLU A 53 10.41 13.69 1.70
N ALA A 54 11.23 12.91 0.99
CA ALA A 54 10.92 12.44 -0.36
C ALA A 54 9.69 11.52 -0.38
N LEU A 55 9.53 10.66 0.64
CA LEU A 55 8.35 9.82 0.81
C LEU A 55 7.09 10.69 1.03
N ALA A 56 7.16 11.67 1.94
CA ALA A 56 6.05 12.57 2.21
C ALA A 56 5.63 13.35 0.95
N ALA A 57 6.61 13.89 0.21
CA ALA A 57 6.36 14.58 -1.05
C ALA A 57 5.71 13.65 -2.09
N THR A 58 6.21 12.42 -2.22
CA THR A 58 5.65 11.41 -3.14
C THR A 58 4.19 11.10 -2.79
N LEU A 59 3.87 10.91 -1.50
CA LEU A 59 2.50 10.60 -1.05
C LEU A 59 1.52 11.73 -1.37
N GLN A 60 1.95 12.99 -1.37
CA GLN A 60 1.10 14.11 -1.78
C GLN A 60 0.73 14.10 -3.27
N THR A 61 1.48 13.38 -4.10
CA THR A 61 1.17 13.23 -5.54
C THR A 61 0.17 12.11 -5.84
N VAL A 62 -0.19 11.30 -4.84
CA VAL A 62 -1.08 10.16 -5.01
C VAL A 62 -2.53 10.63 -4.91
N SER A 63 -3.25 10.58 -6.03
CA SER A 63 -4.64 11.05 -6.05
C SER A 63 -5.62 9.96 -5.59
N PRO A 64 -6.79 10.34 -5.07
CA PRO A 64 -7.86 9.37 -4.77
C PRO A 64 -8.28 8.55 -6.00
N LYS A 65 -8.26 9.15 -7.19
CA LYS A 65 -8.59 8.46 -8.44
C LYS A 65 -7.56 7.39 -8.80
N GLU A 66 -6.29 7.69 -8.60
CA GLU A 66 -5.19 6.75 -8.78
C GLU A 66 -5.33 5.55 -7.83
N CYS A 67 -5.64 5.79 -6.54
CA CYS A 67 -5.94 4.73 -5.58
C CYS A 67 -7.11 3.84 -6.04
N GLN A 68 -8.21 4.43 -6.53
CA GLN A 68 -9.34 3.65 -7.06
C GLN A 68 -8.93 2.75 -8.21
N ASN A 69 -8.05 3.24 -9.11
CA ASN A 69 -7.56 2.44 -10.22
C ASN A 69 -6.72 1.24 -9.74
N TYR A 70 -5.92 1.38 -8.68
CA TYR A 70 -5.17 0.25 -8.10
C TYR A 70 -6.09 -0.84 -7.55
N PHE A 71 -7.17 -0.45 -6.86
CA PHE A 71 -8.18 -1.42 -6.39
C PHE A 71 -8.89 -2.11 -7.56
N LYS A 72 -9.23 -1.37 -8.61
CA LYS A 72 -9.83 -1.93 -9.83
C LYS A 72 -8.91 -2.95 -10.49
N GLU A 73 -7.63 -2.61 -10.69
CA GLU A 73 -6.66 -3.49 -11.33
C GLU A 73 -6.44 -4.79 -10.53
N ALA A 74 -6.47 -4.72 -9.20
CA ALA A 74 -6.37 -5.88 -8.32
C ALA A 74 -7.68 -6.68 -8.17
N GLY A 75 -8.74 -6.35 -8.93
CA GLY A 75 -10.00 -7.10 -8.95
C GLY A 75 -11.01 -6.72 -7.87
N TYR A 76 -10.83 -5.59 -7.19
CA TYR A 76 -11.72 -5.08 -6.13
C TYR A 76 -12.66 -3.97 -6.62
N GLU A 77 -12.98 -3.95 -7.91
CA GLU A 77 -14.02 -3.05 -8.42
C GLU A 77 -15.35 -3.41 -7.74
N ARG A 78 -15.98 -2.42 -7.09
CA ARG A 78 -17.33 -2.61 -6.55
C ARG A 78 -18.28 -2.74 -7.73
N THR A 79 -18.92 -3.89 -7.87
CA THR A 79 -20.17 -4.03 -8.63
C THR A 79 -21.32 -3.32 -7.94
#